data_AF-A0AAW2U687-F1
#
_entry.id   AF-A0AAW2U687-F1
#
_cell.length_a   1.000
_cell.length_b   1.000
_cell.length_c   1.000
_cell.angle_alpha   90.00
_cell.angle_beta   90.00
_cell.angle_gamma   90.00
#
_symmetry.space_group_name_H-M   'P 1'
#
loop_
_entity.id
_entity.type
_entity.pdbx_description
1 polymer ?
#
loop_
_entity_poly.entity_id
_entity_poly.type
_entity_poly.pdbx_seq_one_letter_code
_entity_poly.pdbx_strand_id
1 'polypeptide(L)'
;MMGAPPRSKQAFSFTEEVMADKLPVNCRTPAIAEYDGTTDPQEHLSRFENTALLHRYTDGIKCRVFVTTFARAAQQCRRHRKTELSLFTIRQKEGESLKDYLQRFNTAALEVPSATQEVKASAFAQGLMDGDFFKSLAKKPATQFDVLLARAAKYINMEDAQASKREERGEKRKETKRPIWPRVNMVYTP
;
A
#
# COMPACT_ATOMS: atom_id res chain seq x y z
N MET A 1 -6.61 15.70 42.17
CA MET A 1 -6.67 14.29 41.74
C MET A 1 -6.62 14.26 40.21
N MET A 2 -5.48 13.88 39.62
CA MET A 2 -5.35 13.74 38.16
C MET A 2 -6.04 12.43 37.76
N GLY A 3 -7.22 12.53 37.14
CA GLY A 3 -7.93 11.38 36.60
C GLY A 3 -7.09 10.71 35.52
N ALA A 4 -6.92 9.39 35.62
CA ALA A 4 -6.23 8.60 34.61
C ALA A 4 -6.90 8.80 33.23
N PRO A 5 -6.13 8.90 32.14
CA PRO A 5 -6.71 9.01 30.81
C PRO A 5 -7.57 7.77 30.51
N PRO A 6 -8.71 7.93 29.82
CA PRO A 6 -9.55 6.80 29.46
C PRO A 6 -8.73 5.82 28.64
N ARG A 7 -8.69 4.55 29.11
CA ARG A 7 -8.05 3.45 28.38
C ARG A 7 -8.64 3.45 26.98
N SER A 8 -7.79 3.64 25.97
CA SER A 8 -8.14 3.48 24.57
C SER A 8 -8.95 2.19 24.43
N LYS A 9 -10.20 2.29 23.96
CA LYS A 9 -10.98 1.10 23.59
C LYS A 9 -10.11 0.31 22.62
N GLN A 10 -9.59 -0.82 23.10
CA GLN A 10 -8.79 -1.71 22.28
C GLN A 10 -9.68 -2.10 21.10
N ALA A 11 -9.37 -1.59 19.92
CA ALA A 11 -10.11 -1.94 18.72
C ALA A 11 -9.80 -3.41 18.44
N PHE A 12 -10.68 -4.29 18.92
CA PHE A 12 -10.61 -5.70 18.57
C PHE A 12 -10.85 -5.81 17.06
N SER A 13 -10.13 -6.70 16.40
CA SER A 13 -10.22 -6.89 14.95
C SER A 13 -11.51 -7.57 14.48
N PHE A 14 -12.47 -7.76 15.38
CA PHE A 14 -13.74 -8.45 15.16
C PHE A 14 -14.90 -7.60 15.70
N THR A 15 -16.10 -7.85 15.17
CA THR A 15 -17.34 -7.18 15.59
C THR A 15 -17.67 -7.51 17.04
N GLU A 16 -18.50 -6.67 17.67
CA GLU A 16 -18.94 -6.85 19.06
C GLU A 16 -19.63 -8.20 19.28
N GLU A 17 -20.38 -8.67 18.28
CA GLU A 17 -21.02 -9.99 18.24
C GLU A 17 -20.00 -11.14 18.35
N VAL A 18 -18.93 -11.10 17.55
CA VAL A 18 -17.85 -12.11 17.58
C VAL A 18 -17.10 -12.08 18.92
N MET A 19 -17.04 -10.91 19.57
CA MET A 19 -16.40 -10.73 20.87
C MET A 19 -17.28 -11.15 22.05
N ALA A 20 -18.61 -11.18 21.88
CA ALA A 20 -19.57 -11.56 22.91
C ALA A 20 -19.53 -13.07 23.24
N ASP A 21 -19.10 -13.90 22.29
CA ASP A 21 -18.95 -15.33 22.48
C ASP A 21 -17.91 -15.65 23.57
N LYS A 22 -18.38 -16.34 24.62
CA LYS A 22 -17.51 -16.81 25.71
C LYS A 22 -16.63 -17.95 25.19
N LEU A 23 -15.32 -17.72 25.18
CA LEU A 23 -14.36 -18.78 24.91
C LEU A 23 -14.51 -19.88 25.98
N PRO A 24 -14.58 -21.16 25.59
CA PRO A 24 -14.44 -22.28 26.51
C PRO A 24 -13.17 -22.11 27.35
N VAL A 25 -13.26 -22.38 28.65
CA VAL A 25 -12.17 -22.18 29.63
C VAL A 25 -10.91 -23.01 29.28
N ASN A 26 -11.07 -24.03 28.44
CA ASN A 26 -10.00 -24.91 27.94
C ASN A 26 -9.73 -24.73 26.43
N CYS A 27 -9.97 -23.54 25.86
CA CYS A 27 -9.64 -23.24 24.46
C CYS A 27 -8.13 -23.32 24.22
N ARG A 28 -7.64 -24.52 23.94
CA ARG A 28 -6.30 -24.74 23.42
C ARG A 28 -6.29 -24.28 21.97
N THR A 29 -5.18 -23.69 21.53
CA THR A 29 -4.93 -23.44 20.12
C THR A 29 -5.06 -24.75 19.35
N PRO A 30 -5.75 -24.75 18.19
CA PRO A 30 -5.85 -25.92 17.33
C PRO A 30 -4.45 -26.47 17.07
N ALA A 31 -4.25 -27.78 17.26
CA ALA A 31 -3.00 -28.45 16.93
C ALA A 31 -2.90 -28.69 15.40
N ILE A 32 -3.13 -27.64 14.61
CA ILE A 32 -2.95 -27.66 13.16
C ILE A 32 -1.67 -26.93 12.80
N ALA A 33 -1.02 -27.34 11.71
CA ALA A 33 0.17 -26.65 11.21
C ALA A 33 -0.15 -25.18 10.91
N GLU A 34 0.78 -24.29 11.23
CA GLU A 34 0.63 -22.87 10.93
C GLU A 34 0.61 -22.63 9.42
N TYR A 35 -0.28 -21.75 8.95
CA TYR A 35 -0.31 -21.33 7.55
C TYR A 35 0.61 -20.14 7.33
N ASP A 36 1.66 -20.36 6.55
CA ASP A 36 2.67 -19.37 6.19
C ASP A 36 2.47 -18.74 4.79
N GLY A 37 1.46 -19.21 4.05
CA GLY A 37 1.17 -18.78 2.69
C GLY A 37 1.80 -19.64 1.58
N THR A 38 2.53 -20.71 1.94
CA THR A 38 3.18 -21.61 0.98
C THR A 38 2.42 -22.92 0.76
N THR A 39 1.61 -23.33 1.74
CA THR A 39 0.74 -24.51 1.67
C THR A 39 -0.58 -24.21 0.97
N ASP A 40 -1.32 -25.24 0.53
CA ASP A 40 -2.65 -25.05 -0.08
C ASP A 40 -3.64 -24.39 0.90
N PRO A 41 -4.23 -23.22 0.56
CA PRO A 41 -5.23 -22.55 1.39
C PRO A 41 -6.47 -23.40 1.65
N GLN A 42 -6.90 -24.24 0.70
CA GLN A 42 -8.10 -25.07 0.85
C GLN A 42 -7.85 -26.22 1.83
N GLU A 43 -6.68 -26.85 1.75
CA GLU A 43 -6.27 -27.86 2.71
C GLU A 43 -6.16 -27.29 4.14
N HIS A 44 -5.59 -26.10 4.30
CA HIS A 44 -5.53 -25.44 5.62
C HIS A 44 -6.91 -25.13 6.18
N LEU A 45 -7.82 -24.63 5.33
CA LEU A 45 -9.20 -24.36 5.72
C LEU A 45 -9.91 -25.64 6.17
N SER A 46 -9.79 -26.72 5.41
CA SER A 46 -10.40 -28.01 5.75
C SER A 46 -9.88 -28.56 7.09
N ARG A 47 -8.56 -28.48 7.35
CA ARG A 47 -7.95 -28.88 8.64
C ARG A 47 -8.51 -28.06 9.80
N PHE A 48 -8.65 -26.75 9.60
CA PHE A 48 -9.24 -25.88 10.59
C PHE A 48 -10.73 -26.20 10.83
N GLU A 49 -11.52 -26.38 9.78
CA GLU A 49 -12.95 -26.72 9.87
C GLU A 49 -13.18 -28.02 10.63
N ASN A 50 -12.40 -29.06 10.34
CA ASN A 50 -12.45 -30.32 11.07
C ASN A 50 -12.15 -30.14 12.55
N THR A 51 -11.14 -29.33 12.88
CA THR A 51 -10.79 -29.02 14.27
C THR A 51 -11.87 -28.20 14.97
N ALA A 52 -12.42 -27.19 14.27
CA ALA A 52 -13.52 -26.36 14.77
C ALA A 52 -14.79 -27.17 15.03
N LEU A 53 -15.09 -28.16 14.18
CA LEU A 53 -16.20 -29.08 14.34
C LEU A 53 -16.01 -29.95 15.60
N LEU A 54 -14.83 -30.54 15.77
CA LEU A 54 -14.50 -31.38 16.93
C LEU A 54 -14.59 -30.60 18.26
N HIS A 55 -14.12 -29.36 18.27
CA HIS A 55 -14.20 -28.49 19.44
C HIS A 55 -15.53 -27.75 19.59
N ARG A 56 -16.48 -27.96 18.66
CA ARG A 56 -17.81 -27.32 18.64
C ARG A 56 -17.74 -25.80 18.72
N TYR A 57 -16.82 -25.20 17.98
CA TYR A 57 -16.70 -23.74 17.92
C TYR A 57 -17.93 -23.11 17.26
N THR A 58 -18.47 -22.07 17.91
CA THR A 58 -19.40 -21.14 17.28
C THR A 58 -18.66 -20.30 16.25
N ASP A 59 -19.39 -19.64 15.35
CA ASP A 59 -18.77 -18.85 14.28
C ASP A 59 -17.90 -17.70 14.83
N GLY A 60 -18.30 -17.09 15.96
CA GLY A 60 -17.46 -16.09 16.64
C GLY A 60 -16.15 -16.67 17.16
N ILE A 61 -16.19 -17.88 17.73
CA ILE A 61 -14.98 -18.58 18.19
C ILE A 61 -14.12 -19.00 17.00
N LYS A 62 -14.72 -19.49 15.90
CA LYS A 62 -14.00 -19.83 14.67
C LYS A 62 -13.21 -18.62 14.16
N CYS A 63 -13.85 -17.45 14.04
CA CYS A 63 -13.16 -16.24 13.58
C CYS A 63 -11.95 -15.90 14.46
N ARG A 64 -12.11 -15.94 15.78
CA ARG A 64 -11.05 -15.58 16.74
C ARG A 64 -9.90 -16.58 16.75
N VAL A 65 -10.21 -17.87 16.68
CA VAL A 65 -9.22 -18.95 16.73
C VAL A 65 -8.53 -19.13 15.37
N PHE A 66 -9.22 -18.93 14.25
CA PHE A 66 -8.63 -19.03 12.91
C PHE A 66 -7.44 -18.11 12.72
N VAL A 67 -7.48 -16.89 13.28
CA VAL A 67 -6.33 -15.98 13.21
C VAL A 67 -5.08 -16.57 13.88
N THR A 68 -5.25 -17.42 14.89
CA THR A 68 -4.13 -18.06 15.60
C THR A 68 -3.48 -19.20 14.82
N THR A 69 -4.07 -19.65 13.71
CA THR A 69 -3.53 -20.73 12.88
C THR A 69 -2.63 -20.21 11.76
N PHE A 70 -2.52 -18.90 11.58
CA PHE A 70 -1.53 -18.30 10.69
C PHE A 70 -0.16 -18.22 11.35
N ALA A 71 0.90 -18.26 10.56
CA ALA A 71 2.26 -18.05 11.05
C ALA A 71 2.37 -16.72 11.80
N ARG A 72 3.22 -16.67 12.84
CA ARG A 72 3.37 -15.48 13.70
C ARG A 72 3.61 -14.17 12.92
N ALA A 73 4.33 -14.22 11.80
CA ALA A 73 4.53 -13.07 10.91
C ALA A 73 3.22 -12.60 10.26
N ALA A 74 2.38 -13.52 9.79
CA ALA A 74 1.05 -13.24 9.23
C ALA A 74 0.05 -12.77 10.30
N GLN A 75 0.19 -13.25 11.55
CA GLN A 75 -0.55 -12.72 12.71
C GLN A 75 -0.15 -11.27 13.05
N GLN A 76 1.08 -10.89 12.72
CA GLN A 76 1.68 -9.60 13.09
C GLN A 76 1.38 -8.45 12.12
N CYS A 77 0.80 -8.73 10.94
CA CYS A 77 0.23 -7.69 10.06
C CYS A 77 -0.80 -6.80 10.78
N ARG A 78 -1.34 -7.24 11.92
CA ARG A 78 -2.33 -6.51 12.73
C ARG A 78 -1.75 -5.62 13.85
N ARG A 79 -0.44 -5.67 14.13
CA ARG A 79 0.10 -5.04 15.36
C ARG A 79 0.43 -3.56 15.28
N HIS A 80 0.43 -2.98 14.09
CA HIS A 80 0.64 -1.54 13.94
C HIS A 80 -0.52 -0.96 13.14
N ARG A 81 -1.67 -0.75 13.81
CA ARG A 81 -2.72 0.12 13.26
C ARG A 81 -2.06 1.46 12.95
N LYS A 82 -1.87 1.73 11.67
CA LYS A 82 -1.33 3.01 11.21
C LYS A 82 -2.33 4.10 11.59
N THR A 83 -1.81 5.19 12.15
CA THR A 83 -2.60 6.37 12.53
C THR A 83 -2.50 7.42 11.44
N GLU A 84 -3.34 8.44 11.50
CA GLU A 84 -3.30 9.58 10.57
C GLU A 84 -1.91 10.25 10.52
N LEU A 85 -1.24 10.33 11.67
CA LEU A 85 0.12 10.87 11.79
C LEU A 85 1.15 10.09 10.95
N SER A 86 0.90 8.81 10.69
CA SER A 86 1.79 7.99 9.87
C SER A 86 1.80 8.41 8.39
N LEU A 87 0.77 9.12 7.91
CA LEU A 87 0.77 9.64 6.53
C LEU A 87 1.78 10.77 6.35
N PHE A 88 2.06 11.54 7.40
CA PHE A 88 3.01 12.67 7.36
C PHE A 88 4.48 12.22 7.32
N THR A 89 4.76 10.93 7.55
CA THR A 89 6.12 10.38 7.41
C THR A 89 6.46 10.04 5.95
N ILE A 90 5.45 10.01 5.07
CA ILE A 90 5.62 9.69 3.66
C ILE A 90 6.14 10.93 2.94
N ARG A 91 7.39 10.87 2.49
CA ARG A 91 8.05 11.92 1.72
C ARG A 91 8.24 11.48 0.27
N GLN A 92 8.15 12.41 -0.67
CA GLN A 92 8.62 12.23 -2.03
C GLN A 92 10.15 12.20 -1.99
N LYS A 93 10.75 11.19 -2.63
CA LYS A 93 12.20 10.98 -2.65
C LYS A 93 12.84 11.79 -3.78
N GLU A 94 14.14 12.01 -3.69
CA GLU A 94 14.89 12.65 -4.77
C GLU A 94 14.86 11.77 -6.03
N GLY A 95 14.53 12.39 -7.17
CA GLY A 95 14.38 11.69 -8.45
C GLY A 95 13.10 10.86 -8.61
N GLU A 96 12.21 10.84 -7.61
CA GLU A 96 10.95 10.12 -7.69
C GLU A 96 9.87 10.94 -8.41
N SER A 97 9.21 10.32 -9.40
CA SER A 97 8.13 10.96 -10.14
C SER A 97 6.92 11.26 -9.24
N LEU A 98 6.12 12.26 -9.62
CA LEU A 98 4.88 12.55 -8.89
C LEU A 98 3.92 11.35 -8.88
N LYS A 99 3.93 10.56 -9.97
CA LYS A 99 3.11 9.36 -10.13
C LYS A 99 3.48 8.27 -9.12
N ASP A 100 4.77 7.97 -8.97
CA ASP A 100 5.25 6.93 -8.05
C ASP A 100 5.03 7.34 -6.60
N TYR A 101 5.32 8.61 -6.27
CA TYR A 101 5.01 9.15 -4.95
C TYR A 101 3.51 9.06 -4.62
N LEU A 102 2.66 9.46 -5.57
CA LEU A 102 1.21 9.41 -5.40
C LEU A 102 0.69 7.99 -5.21
N GLN A 103 1.21 7.03 -5.96
CA GLN A 103 0.87 5.62 -5.79
C GLN A 103 1.23 5.13 -4.38
N ARG A 104 2.46 5.39 -3.90
CA ARG A 104 2.87 5.00 -2.54
C ARG A 104 2.01 5.65 -1.46
N PHE A 105 1.72 6.95 -1.61
CA PHE A 105 0.89 7.66 -0.66
C PHE A 105 -0.53 7.07 -0.62
N ASN A 106 -1.14 6.78 -1.78
CA ASN A 106 -2.46 6.16 -1.86
C ASN A 106 -2.49 4.78 -1.20
N THR A 107 -1.47 3.94 -1.44
CA THR A 107 -1.37 2.63 -0.77
C THR A 107 -1.36 2.78 0.74
N ALA A 108 -0.59 3.71 1.29
CA ALA A 108 -0.56 3.95 2.73
C ALA A 108 -1.87 4.57 3.27
N ALA A 109 -2.53 5.43 2.48
CA ALA A 109 -3.80 6.03 2.84
C ALA A 109 -4.95 5.01 2.95
N LEU A 110 -4.87 3.89 2.21
CA LEU A 110 -5.81 2.77 2.33
C LEU A 110 -5.66 2.01 3.66
N GLU A 111 -4.45 2.02 4.24
CA GLU A 111 -4.20 1.41 5.56
C GLU A 111 -4.69 2.29 6.73
N VAL A 112 -5.13 3.53 6.46
CA VAL A 112 -5.67 4.47 7.46
C VAL A 112 -7.07 4.95 7.06
N PRO A 113 -8.11 4.09 7.16
CA PRO A 113 -9.47 4.45 6.75
C PRO A 113 -10.08 5.63 7.52
N SER A 114 -9.59 5.91 8.73
CA SER A 114 -10.07 7.03 9.56
C SER A 114 -9.63 8.40 9.05
N ALA A 115 -8.56 8.46 8.23
CA ALA A 115 -7.99 9.73 7.78
C ALA A 115 -8.96 10.50 6.87
N THR A 116 -9.26 11.74 7.25
CA THR A 116 -10.14 12.63 6.48
C THR A 116 -9.46 13.11 5.18
N GLN A 117 -10.25 13.68 4.26
CA GLN A 117 -9.73 14.24 3.01
C GLN A 117 -8.73 15.37 3.28
N GLU A 118 -8.97 16.18 4.31
CA GLU A 118 -8.14 17.32 4.71
C GLU A 118 -6.80 16.86 5.27
N VAL A 119 -6.81 15.82 6.10
CA VAL A 119 -5.60 15.22 6.66
C VAL A 119 -4.77 14.57 5.55
N LYS A 120 -5.41 13.83 4.63
CA LYS A 120 -4.73 13.24 3.47
C LYS A 120 -4.11 14.31 2.58
N ALA A 121 -4.85 15.38 2.28
CA ALA A 121 -4.34 16.49 1.46
C ALA A 121 -3.15 17.20 2.13
N SER A 122 -3.24 17.46 3.44
CA SER A 122 -2.18 18.14 4.20
C SER A 122 -0.93 17.27 4.30
N ALA A 123 -1.07 15.98 4.63
CA ALA A 123 0.03 15.04 4.70
C ALA A 123 0.70 14.87 3.32
N PHE A 124 -0.09 14.74 2.25
CA PHE A 124 0.44 14.65 0.89
C PHE A 124 1.26 15.89 0.52
N ALA A 125 0.70 17.07 0.75
CA ALA A 125 1.34 18.34 0.40
C ALA A 125 2.62 18.59 1.22
N GLN A 126 2.64 18.21 2.50
CA GLN A 126 3.84 18.32 3.34
C GLN A 126 4.94 17.33 2.92
N GLY A 127 4.55 16.18 2.37
CA GLY A 127 5.48 15.16 1.90
C GLY A 127 6.10 15.46 0.53
N LEU A 128 5.55 16.38 -0.25
CA LEU A 128 6.04 16.73 -1.59
C LEU A 128 7.45 17.33 -1.56
N MET A 129 8.21 17.01 -2.61
CA MET A 129 9.46 17.70 -2.92
C MET A 129 9.17 19.01 -3.66
N ASP A 130 10.10 19.97 -3.57
CA ASP A 130 10.04 21.19 -4.35
C ASP A 130 9.95 20.89 -5.85
N GLY A 131 8.87 21.34 -6.48
CA GLY A 131 8.57 21.04 -7.88
C GLY A 131 7.39 21.85 -8.40
N ASP A 132 7.06 21.69 -9.68
CA ASP A 132 6.01 22.50 -10.30
C ASP A 132 4.62 22.21 -9.70
N PHE A 133 4.36 20.96 -9.32
CA PHE A 133 3.12 20.61 -8.62
C PHE A 133 3.07 21.24 -7.22
N PHE A 134 4.14 21.16 -6.44
CA PHE A 134 4.24 21.81 -5.12
C PHE A 134 4.00 23.33 -5.22
N LYS A 135 4.67 24.01 -6.16
CA LYS A 135 4.45 25.45 -6.41
C LYS A 135 2.99 25.75 -6.77
N SER A 136 2.32 24.86 -7.51
CA SER A 136 0.89 25.01 -7.83
C SER A 136 0.00 24.97 -6.58
N LEU A 137 0.33 24.11 -5.62
CA LEU A 137 -0.40 23.99 -4.36
C LEU A 137 -0.11 25.19 -3.44
N ALA A 138 1.13 25.67 -3.40
CA ALA A 138 1.48 26.89 -2.67
C ALA A 138 0.72 28.12 -3.17
N LYS A 139 0.52 28.25 -4.49
CA LYS A 139 -0.26 29.33 -5.08
C LYS A 139 -1.77 29.19 -4.86
N LYS A 140 -2.29 27.96 -4.95
CA LYS A 140 -3.71 27.67 -4.77
C LYS A 140 -3.87 26.41 -3.92
N PRO A 141 -4.03 26.52 -2.60
CA PRO A 141 -4.17 25.37 -1.72
C PRO A 141 -5.30 24.44 -2.18
N ALA A 142 -5.05 23.14 -2.08
CA ALA A 142 -6.08 22.12 -2.23
C ALA A 142 -6.33 21.51 -0.85
N THR A 143 -7.47 21.85 -0.24
CA THR A 143 -7.82 21.41 1.12
C THR A 143 -8.49 20.04 1.14
N GLN A 144 -9.01 19.57 0.01
CA GLN A 144 -9.60 18.24 -0.13
C GLN A 144 -8.73 17.37 -1.05
N PHE A 145 -8.60 16.09 -0.69
CA PHE A 145 -7.65 15.20 -1.34
C PHE A 145 -8.08 14.82 -2.76
N ASP A 146 -9.37 14.66 -3.03
CA ASP A 146 -9.93 14.48 -4.38
C ASP A 146 -9.59 15.64 -5.35
N VAL A 147 -9.71 16.88 -4.88
CA VAL A 147 -9.33 18.09 -5.64
C VAL A 147 -7.83 18.09 -5.92
N LEU A 148 -7.03 17.64 -4.95
CA LEU A 148 -5.58 17.47 -5.11
C LEU A 148 -5.27 16.41 -6.17
N LEU A 149 -5.92 15.24 -6.11
CA LEU A 149 -5.73 14.13 -7.07
C LEU A 149 -6.06 14.56 -8.51
N ALA A 150 -7.20 15.23 -8.70
CA ALA A 150 -7.61 15.73 -10.01
C ALA A 150 -6.59 16.72 -10.59
N ARG A 151 -5.93 17.51 -9.73
CA ARG A 151 -4.85 18.41 -10.14
C ARG A 151 -3.56 17.65 -10.43
N ALA A 152 -3.17 16.70 -9.57
CA ALA A 152 -1.97 15.88 -9.73
C ALA A 152 -1.98 15.13 -11.06
N ALA A 153 -3.13 14.57 -11.47
CA ALA A 153 -3.28 13.90 -12.75
C ALA A 153 -2.86 14.77 -13.94
N LYS A 154 -3.15 16.08 -13.91
CA LYS A 154 -2.74 17.00 -14.98
C LYS A 154 -1.22 17.16 -15.04
N TYR A 155 -0.55 17.22 -13.89
CA TYR A 155 0.90 17.34 -13.81
C TYR A 155 1.61 16.04 -14.19
N ILE A 156 1.08 14.89 -13.77
CA ILE A 156 1.58 13.58 -14.18
C ILE A 156 1.52 13.45 -15.70
N ASN A 157 0.38 13.77 -16.32
CA ASN A 157 0.25 13.74 -17.78
C ASN A 157 1.22 14.70 -18.48
N MET A 158 1.51 15.86 -17.87
CA MET A 158 2.50 16.80 -18.40
C MET A 158 3.94 16.26 -18.28
N GLU A 159 4.31 15.68 -17.15
CA GLU A 159 5.62 15.03 -16.94
C GLU A 159 5.82 13.88 -17.93
N ASP A 160 4.82 12.99 -18.07
CA ASP A 160 4.86 11.86 -19.00
C ASP A 160 5.02 12.36 -20.45
N ALA A 161 4.27 13.39 -20.87
CA ALA A 161 4.40 13.97 -22.22
C ALA A 161 5.76 14.64 -22.47
N GLN A 162 6.38 15.22 -21.42
CA GLN A 162 7.73 15.78 -21.53
C GLN A 162 8.79 14.69 -21.61
N ALA A 163 8.62 13.59 -20.87
CA ALA A 163 9.52 12.44 -20.92
C ALA A 163 9.57 11.81 -22.32
N SER A 164 8.40 11.54 -22.93
CA SER A 164 8.34 10.99 -24.29
C SER A 164 9.04 11.88 -25.32
N LYS A 165 8.86 13.21 -25.23
CA LYS A 165 9.57 14.15 -26.12
C LYS A 165 11.08 14.15 -25.93
N ARG A 166 11.57 13.90 -24.72
CA ARG A 166 13.01 13.81 -24.43
C ARG A 166 13.59 12.51 -24.98
N GLU A 167 12.86 11.40 -24.86
CA GLU A 167 13.25 10.10 -25.43
C GLU A 167 13.34 10.15 -26.96
N GLU A 168 12.30 10.66 -27.64
CA GLU A 168 12.30 10.83 -29.10
C GLU A 168 13.49 11.68 -29.60
N ARG A 169 13.82 12.77 -28.88
CA ARG A 169 14.98 13.61 -29.20
C ARG A 169 16.29 12.86 -28.97
N GLY A 170 16.36 12.03 -27.93
CA GLY A 170 17.50 11.18 -27.63
C GLY A 170 17.74 10.12 -28.71
N GLU A 171 16.67 9.49 -29.20
CA GLU A 171 16.72 8.49 -30.28
C GLU A 171 17.15 9.11 -31.60
N LYS A 172 16.55 10.24 -32.02
CA LYS A 172 16.96 10.96 -33.23
C LYS A 172 18.44 11.35 -33.22
N ARG A 173 18.98 11.71 -32.04
CA ARG A 173 20.40 12.06 -31.87
C ARG A 173 21.32 10.83 -31.91
N LYS A 174 20.83 9.65 -31.52
CA LYS A 174 21.56 8.37 -31.67
C LYS A 174 21.52 7.88 -33.12
N GLU A 175 20.38 8.01 -33.81
CA GLU A 175 20.19 7.70 -35.24
C GLU A 175 21.16 8.49 -36.12
N THR A 176 21.25 9.82 -35.92
CA THR A 176 22.16 10.70 -36.69
C THR A 176 23.64 10.43 -36.45
N LYS A 177 24.00 9.71 -35.39
CA LYS A 177 25.39 9.31 -35.10
C LYS A 177 25.71 7.88 -35.52
N ARG A 178 24.76 7.12 -36.10
CA ARG A 178 25.03 5.79 -36.64
C ARG A 178 25.91 5.92 -37.89
N PRO A 179 27.07 5.26 -37.96
CA PRO A 179 27.93 5.35 -39.14
C PRO A 179 27.23 4.68 -40.34
N ILE A 180 27.08 5.43 -41.43
CA ILE A 180 26.65 4.89 -42.72
C ILE A 180 27.89 4.22 -43.34
N TRP A 181 27.95 2.89 -43.29
CA TRP A 181 28.99 2.15 -44.01
C TRP A 181 28.69 2.24 -45.51
N PRO A 182 29.65 2.68 -46.36
CA PRO A 182 29.45 2.64 -47.79
C PRO A 182 29.35 1.17 -48.23
N ARG A 183 28.37 0.88 -49.10
CA ARG A 183 28.21 -0.43 -49.72
C ARG A 183 29.38 -0.66 -50.69
N VAL A 184 30.46 -1.25 -50.20
CA VAL A 184 31.61 -1.60 -51.04
C VAL A 184 31.21 -2.77 -51.91
N ASN A 185 31.00 -2.53 -53.21
CA ASN A 185 30.94 -3.58 -54.21
C ASN A 185 32.31 -4.26 -54.25
N MET A 186 32.41 -5.46 -53.69
CA MET A 186 33.53 -6.36 -53.93
C MET A 186 33.50 -6.76 -55.41
N VAL A 187 34.21 -6.01 -56.24
CA VAL A 187 34.60 -6.46 -57.58
C VAL A 187 35.94 -7.14 -57.41
N TYR A 188 35.93 -8.47 -57.34
CA TYR A 188 37.13 -9.27 -57.46
C TYR A 188 37.34 -9.55 -58.95
N THR A 189 38.44 -9.06 -59.51
CA THR A 189 38.93 -9.44 -60.84
C THR A 189 40.45 -9.50 -60.81
N PRO A 190 41.06 -10.41 -61.59
CA PRO A 190 40.96 -11.87 -61.48
C PRO A 190 42.18 -12.48 -60.77
#